data_AF-A0A7K4EDQ4-F1
#
_entry.id   AF-A0A7K4EDQ4-F1
#
_cell.length_a   1.000
_cell.length_b   1.000
_cell.length_c   1.000
_cell.angle_alpha   90.00
_cell.angle_beta   90.00
_cell.angle_gamma   90.00
#
_symmetry.space_group_name_H-M   'P 1'
#
loop_
_entity.id
_entity.type
_entity.pdbx_description
1 polymer ?
#
loop_
_entity_poly.entity_id
_entity_poly.type
_entity_poly.pdbx_seq_one_letter_code
_entity_poly.pdbx_strand_id
1 'polypeptide(L)'
;MSAQTQLVEVPPKETALQVFQAANGLDPFLQKIRNEIDAFIPDVTTRKGREAIASIAYSVARSKTALDNVGKDLVAELKEIPKKIDAERKRMRDTLDAWQEEVRRPLNEWQAAEDARVDRHNEQLDRLKSLAEGLAELSSAQLKGLISDAESVELGEHWEEFEPEAAREKDKVVTALRAALVKRDSYEAEQAELARLRAEADAREKKDREERIAREAAEKARLEAEQKAQTEREAAHRREQEAKAAADRRELELKLLAEKAERAAAQAEADRQAALRQAEQHRQEASRRAEQAAQQAREDERRRADAAATEILRQQEARERDEEHRRVINRAALDAFVEGGMTEECAKQAITLVIQRKIPNITIQY
;
A
#
# COMPACT_ATOMS: atom_id res chain seq x y z
N MET A 1 25.32 -139.52 62.21
CA MET A 1 23.97 -139.01 61.91
C MET A 1 23.97 -137.52 62.18
N SER A 2 24.31 -136.71 61.17
CA SER A 2 24.30 -135.25 61.26
C SER A 2 22.85 -134.78 61.14
N ALA A 3 22.16 -134.61 62.26
CA ALA A 3 20.87 -133.94 62.27
C ALA A 3 21.10 -132.49 61.84
N GLN A 4 20.64 -132.16 60.62
CA GLN A 4 20.56 -130.78 60.16
C GLN A 4 19.47 -130.09 60.98
N THR A 5 19.85 -129.45 62.09
CA THR A 5 18.97 -128.59 62.89
C THR A 5 18.62 -127.36 62.07
N GLN A 6 17.48 -127.40 61.36
CA GLN A 6 16.94 -126.28 60.61
C GLN A 6 16.22 -125.32 61.57
N LEU A 7 16.97 -124.35 62.09
CA LEU A 7 16.51 -123.30 63.01
C LEU A 7 15.62 -122.23 62.39
N VAL A 8 14.94 -122.45 61.26
CA VAL A 8 14.18 -121.40 60.58
C VAL A 8 12.72 -121.77 60.47
N GLU A 9 12.06 -121.79 61.62
CA GLU A 9 10.61 -121.76 61.69
C GLU A 9 10.16 -120.30 61.83
N VAL A 10 9.41 -119.81 60.85
CA VAL A 10 8.81 -118.47 60.84
C VAL A 10 7.29 -118.60 60.83
N PRO A 11 6.55 -117.55 61.25
CA PRO A 11 5.10 -117.55 61.13
C PRO A 11 4.67 -117.84 59.69
N PRO A 12 3.73 -118.78 59.45
CA PRO A 12 3.13 -118.98 58.14
C PRO A 12 2.54 -117.69 57.58
N LYS A 13 2.55 -117.53 56.26
CA LYS A 13 2.06 -116.29 55.63
C LYS A 13 0.61 -115.99 56.02
N GLU A 14 -0.25 -117.00 56.18
CA GLU A 14 -1.66 -116.79 56.55
C GLU A 14 -1.85 -116.24 57.97
N THR A 15 -0.92 -116.53 58.90
CA THR A 15 -1.02 -116.15 60.31
C THR A 15 -0.02 -115.07 60.73
N ALA A 16 0.96 -114.74 59.88
CA ALA A 16 2.01 -113.78 60.15
C ALA A 16 1.47 -112.42 60.63
N LEU A 17 0.41 -111.89 59.99
CA LEU A 17 -0.21 -110.63 60.43
C LEU A 17 -0.67 -110.67 61.90
N GLN A 18 -1.35 -111.74 62.29
CA GLN A 18 -1.87 -111.90 63.65
C GLN A 18 -0.72 -112.05 64.65
N VAL A 19 0.32 -112.80 64.28
CA VAL A 19 1.51 -113.01 65.10
C VAL A 19 2.27 -111.69 65.35
N PHE A 20 2.46 -110.87 64.31
CA PHE A 20 3.17 -109.59 64.44
C PHE A 20 2.32 -108.48 65.10
N GLN A 21 0.99 -108.61 65.13
CA GLN A 21 0.10 -107.67 65.84
C GLN A 21 -0.07 -108.00 67.33
N ALA A 22 0.02 -109.27 67.70
CA ALA A 22 -0.17 -109.70 69.08
C ALA A 22 0.98 -109.22 69.98
N ALA A 23 0.65 -108.80 71.20
CA ALA A 23 1.66 -108.52 72.23
C ALA A 23 2.49 -109.79 72.46
N ASN A 24 3.79 -109.69 72.24
CA ASN A 24 4.73 -110.81 72.33
C ASN A 24 4.37 -112.02 71.43
N GLY A 25 3.70 -111.80 70.29
CA GLY A 25 3.24 -112.90 69.44
C GLY A 25 4.35 -113.78 68.85
N LEU A 26 5.58 -113.26 68.76
CA LEU A 26 6.76 -114.02 68.32
C LEU A 26 7.34 -114.95 69.40
N ASP A 27 6.90 -114.86 70.66
CA ASP A 27 7.42 -115.64 71.78
C ASP A 27 7.46 -117.15 71.51
N PRO A 28 6.45 -117.80 70.89
CA PRO A 28 6.53 -119.22 70.58
C PRO A 28 7.69 -119.57 69.63
N PHE A 29 8.02 -118.69 68.68
CA PHE A 29 9.13 -118.87 67.74
C PHE A 29 10.47 -118.62 68.42
N LEU A 30 10.55 -117.56 69.23
CA LEU A 30 11.73 -117.25 70.04
C LEU A 30 12.02 -118.34 71.07
N GLN A 31 10.99 -118.92 71.67
CA GLN A 31 11.11 -120.01 72.64
C GLN A 31 11.65 -121.29 72.01
N LYS A 32 11.27 -121.60 70.76
CA LYS A 32 11.87 -122.73 70.01
C LYS A 32 13.37 -122.54 69.81
N ILE A 33 13.78 -121.34 69.38
CA ILE A 33 15.20 -120.99 69.24
C ILE A 33 15.91 -121.08 70.60
N ARG A 34 15.28 -120.61 71.67
CA ARG A 34 15.85 -120.68 73.03
C ARG A 34 16.06 -122.11 73.50
N ASN A 35 15.07 -122.98 73.30
CA ASN A 35 15.16 -124.40 73.66
C ASN A 35 16.32 -125.10 72.95
N GLU A 36 16.58 -124.77 71.68
CA GLU A 36 17.73 -125.31 70.94
C GLU A 36 19.08 -124.80 71.46
N ILE A 37 19.15 -123.52 71.85
CA ILE A 37 20.34 -122.94 72.50
C ILE A 37 20.59 -123.63 73.84
N ASP A 38 19.54 -123.84 74.64
CA ASP A 38 19.64 -124.44 75.98
C ASP A 38 20.04 -125.92 75.94
N ALA A 39 19.64 -126.65 74.89
CA ALA A 39 20.04 -128.04 74.69
C ALA A 39 21.51 -128.20 74.25
N PHE A 40 22.16 -127.12 73.82
CA PHE A 40 23.54 -127.14 73.34
C PHE A 40 24.56 -126.95 74.47
N ILE A 41 25.47 -127.91 74.61
CA ILE A 41 26.59 -127.82 75.56
C ILE A 41 27.85 -127.37 74.79
N PRO A 42 28.34 -126.13 75.00
CA PRO A 42 29.49 -125.61 74.28
C PRO A 42 30.81 -126.23 74.79
N ASP A 43 31.67 -126.64 73.85
CA ASP A 43 33.05 -127.03 74.12
C ASP A 43 34.02 -126.18 73.29
N VAL A 44 34.82 -125.35 73.96
CA VAL A 44 35.82 -124.50 73.29
C VAL A 44 37.19 -125.16 73.15
N THR A 45 37.41 -126.27 73.86
CA THR A 45 38.72 -126.93 73.95
C THR A 45 39.06 -127.69 72.67
N THR A 46 38.06 -128.15 71.93
CA THR A 46 38.23 -128.86 70.65
C THR A 46 37.90 -127.99 69.44
N ARG A 47 38.54 -128.25 68.30
CA ARG A 47 38.20 -127.61 67.02
C ARG A 47 36.74 -127.85 66.64
N LYS A 48 36.27 -129.10 66.78
CA LYS A 48 34.89 -129.49 66.48
C LYS A 48 33.88 -128.75 67.35
N GLY A 49 34.16 -128.57 68.64
CA GLY A 49 33.29 -127.82 69.55
C GLY A 49 33.19 -126.33 69.18
N ARG A 50 34.30 -125.68 68.81
CA ARG A 50 34.29 -124.30 68.29
C ARG A 50 33.50 -124.15 66.98
N GLU A 51 33.63 -125.10 66.06
CA GLU A 51 32.85 -125.14 64.82
C GLU A 51 31.34 -125.32 65.11
N ALA A 52 30.97 -126.13 66.10
CA ALA A 52 29.58 -126.31 66.53
C ALA A 52 28.99 -125.02 67.16
N ILE A 53 29.76 -124.31 68.00
CA ILE A 53 29.36 -122.99 68.55
C ILE A 53 29.08 -122.00 67.42
N ALA A 54 30.00 -121.90 66.45
CA ALA A 54 29.83 -121.02 65.29
C ALA A 54 28.60 -121.38 64.46
N SER A 55 28.32 -122.68 64.28
CA SER A 55 27.15 -123.16 63.56
C SER A 55 25.83 -122.77 64.23
N ILE A 56 25.72 -122.86 65.57
CA ILE A 56 24.50 -122.45 66.29
C ILE A 56 24.32 -120.94 66.24
N ALA A 57 25.39 -120.17 66.46
CA ALA A 57 25.33 -118.72 66.33
C ALA A 57 24.88 -118.28 64.93
N TYR A 58 25.39 -118.93 63.88
CA TYR A 58 24.97 -118.68 62.50
C TYR A 58 23.50 -119.02 62.28
N SER A 59 23.02 -120.14 62.83
CA SER A 59 21.61 -120.50 62.75
C SER A 59 20.70 -119.48 63.43
N VAL A 60 21.04 -118.98 64.63
CA VAL A 60 20.30 -117.90 65.31
C VAL A 60 20.27 -116.63 64.46
N ALA A 61 21.39 -116.25 63.85
CA ALA A 61 21.45 -115.10 62.94
C ALA A 61 20.53 -115.27 61.73
N ARG A 62 20.44 -116.48 61.15
CA ARG A 62 19.50 -116.79 60.07
C ARG A 62 18.05 -116.71 60.51
N SER A 63 17.70 -117.24 61.68
CA SER A 63 16.33 -117.15 62.23
C SER A 63 15.91 -115.69 62.43
N LYS A 64 16.80 -114.86 62.96
CA LYS A 64 16.57 -113.41 63.10
C LYS A 64 16.27 -112.76 61.76
N THR A 65 17.12 -112.99 60.75
CA THR A 65 16.92 -112.42 59.41
C THR A 65 15.62 -112.92 58.78
N ALA A 66 15.27 -114.20 58.94
CA ALA A 66 14.03 -114.75 58.41
C ALA A 66 12.79 -114.11 59.06
N LEU A 67 12.76 -113.97 60.39
CA LEU A 67 11.66 -113.32 61.10
C LEU A 67 11.54 -111.84 60.72
N ASP A 68 12.66 -111.10 60.65
CA ASP A 68 12.67 -109.69 60.24
C ASP A 68 12.16 -109.49 58.80
N ASN A 69 12.55 -110.38 57.87
CA ASN A 69 12.07 -110.32 56.50
C ASN A 69 10.55 -110.54 56.40
N VAL A 70 9.98 -111.48 57.17
CA VAL A 70 8.51 -111.67 57.20
C VAL A 70 7.79 -110.39 57.67
N GLY A 71 8.31 -109.73 58.72
CA GLY A 71 7.76 -108.46 59.19
C GLY A 71 7.86 -107.34 58.15
N LYS A 72 9.00 -107.23 57.46
CA LYS A 72 9.21 -106.25 56.38
C LYS A 72 8.27 -106.48 55.20
N ASP A 73 8.15 -107.71 54.74
CA ASP A 73 7.27 -108.09 53.64
C ASP A 73 5.81 -107.80 53.98
N LEU A 74 5.38 -108.11 55.22
CA LEU A 74 4.04 -107.81 55.70
C LEU A 74 3.76 -106.29 55.72
N VAL A 75 4.69 -105.47 56.24
CA VAL A 75 4.54 -104.01 56.23
C VAL A 75 4.49 -103.45 54.80
N ALA A 76 5.29 -104.01 53.88
CA ALA A 76 5.25 -103.63 52.47
C ALA A 76 3.90 -103.96 51.84
N GLU A 77 3.40 -105.20 52.01
CA GLU A 77 2.08 -105.62 51.50
C GLU A 77 0.95 -104.77 52.09
N LEU A 78 0.97 -104.48 53.40
CA LEU A 78 -0.03 -103.64 54.06
C LEU A 78 -0.03 -102.19 53.55
N LYS A 79 1.15 -101.60 53.29
CA LYS A 79 1.26 -100.22 52.79
C LYS A 79 0.75 -100.07 51.35
N GLU A 80 0.77 -101.15 50.55
CA GLU A 80 0.19 -101.12 49.21
C GLU A 80 -1.34 -100.97 49.25
N ILE A 81 -2.02 -101.35 50.33
CA ILE A 81 -3.48 -101.18 50.47
C ILE A 81 -3.87 -99.69 50.52
N PRO A 82 -3.40 -98.85 51.48
CA PRO A 82 -3.69 -97.41 51.47
C PRO A 82 -3.26 -96.72 50.17
N LYS A 83 -2.10 -97.08 49.63
CA LYS A 83 -1.60 -96.52 48.37
C LYS A 83 -2.55 -96.75 47.20
N LYS A 84 -3.10 -97.97 47.06
CA LYS A 84 -4.11 -98.29 46.04
C LYS A 84 -5.43 -97.58 46.30
N ILE A 85 -5.86 -97.49 47.56
CA ILE A 85 -7.07 -96.75 47.94
C ILE A 85 -6.94 -95.27 47.55
N ASP A 86 -5.84 -94.61 47.88
CA ASP A 86 -5.65 -93.19 47.56
C ASP A 86 -5.52 -92.94 46.05
N ALA A 87 -4.85 -93.85 45.33
CA ALA A 87 -4.80 -93.80 43.87
C ALA A 87 -6.20 -93.91 43.25
N GLU A 88 -7.02 -94.85 43.71
CA GLU A 88 -8.38 -95.03 43.20
C GLU A 88 -9.29 -93.86 43.59
N ARG A 89 -9.16 -93.33 44.81
CA ARG A 89 -9.88 -92.13 45.24
C ARG A 89 -9.54 -90.91 44.38
N LYS A 90 -8.27 -90.75 44.00
CA LYS A 90 -7.86 -89.69 43.07
C LYS A 90 -8.47 -89.91 41.69
N ARG A 91 -8.29 -91.11 41.12
CA ARG A 91 -8.87 -91.47 39.82
C ARG A 91 -10.37 -91.21 39.77
N MET A 92 -11.09 -91.61 40.82
CA MET A 92 -12.53 -91.38 40.96
C MET A 92 -12.86 -89.88 40.92
N ARG A 93 -12.18 -89.03 41.73
CA ARG A 93 -12.41 -87.58 41.72
C ARG A 93 -12.14 -86.97 40.35
N ASP A 94 -10.96 -87.23 39.79
CA ASP A 94 -10.56 -86.69 38.49
C ASP A 94 -11.56 -87.11 37.38
N THR A 95 -12.09 -88.34 37.45
CA THR A 95 -13.12 -88.84 36.52
C THR A 95 -14.46 -88.14 36.72
N LEU A 96 -14.91 -88.00 37.96
CA LEU A 96 -16.18 -87.34 38.27
C LEU A 96 -16.16 -85.86 37.92
N ASP A 97 -15.05 -85.17 38.16
CA ASP A 97 -14.87 -83.76 37.77
C ASP A 97 -14.92 -83.60 36.24
N ALA A 98 -14.27 -84.50 35.50
CA ALA A 98 -14.32 -84.51 34.04
C ALA A 98 -15.74 -84.76 33.50
N TRP A 99 -16.47 -85.71 34.07
CA TRP A 99 -17.86 -85.97 33.70
C TRP A 99 -18.81 -84.83 34.08
N GLN A 100 -18.58 -84.18 35.23
CA GLN A 100 -19.34 -83.00 35.62
C GLN A 100 -19.19 -81.88 34.58
N GLU A 101 -17.96 -81.62 34.13
CA GLU A 101 -17.71 -80.62 33.09
C GLU A 101 -18.34 -81.03 31.76
N GLU A 102 -18.19 -82.29 31.35
CA GLU A 102 -18.82 -82.81 30.12
C GLU A 102 -20.34 -82.63 30.13
N VAL A 103 -21.00 -82.93 31.26
CA VAL A 103 -22.44 -82.75 31.42
C VAL A 103 -22.84 -81.27 31.45
N ARG A 104 -22.01 -80.40 32.04
CA ARG A 104 -22.28 -78.96 32.16
C ARG A 104 -22.02 -78.21 30.86
N ARG A 105 -21.06 -78.68 30.04
CA ARG A 105 -20.55 -78.00 28.85
C ARG A 105 -21.64 -77.56 27.86
N PRO A 106 -22.61 -78.38 27.46
CA PRO A 106 -23.65 -77.95 26.53
C PRO A 106 -24.46 -76.75 27.03
N LEU A 107 -24.73 -76.69 28.35
CA LEU A 107 -25.44 -75.55 28.94
C LEU A 107 -24.55 -74.31 29.02
N ASN A 108 -23.25 -74.45 29.31
CA ASN A 108 -22.31 -73.33 29.26
C ASN A 108 -22.17 -72.76 27.84
N GLU A 109 -22.06 -73.64 26.83
CA GLU A 109 -21.99 -73.26 25.40
C GLU A 109 -23.26 -72.57 24.95
N TRP A 110 -24.43 -73.07 25.34
CA TRP A 110 -25.71 -72.42 25.05
C TRP A 110 -25.82 -71.05 25.72
N GLN A 111 -25.46 -70.93 27.00
CA GLN A 111 -25.46 -69.65 27.72
C GLN A 111 -24.57 -68.62 27.03
N ALA A 112 -23.34 -69.01 26.66
CA ALA A 112 -22.42 -68.11 25.96
C ALA A 112 -22.93 -67.70 24.57
N ALA A 113 -23.56 -68.64 23.83
CA ALA A 113 -24.16 -68.33 22.54
C ALA A 113 -25.36 -67.39 22.66
N GLU A 114 -26.18 -67.56 23.71
CA GLU A 114 -27.34 -66.73 23.99
C GLU A 114 -26.93 -65.31 24.43
N ASP A 115 -25.96 -65.19 25.34
CA ASP A 115 -25.40 -63.90 25.74
C ASP A 115 -24.83 -63.15 24.52
N ALA A 116 -24.05 -63.84 23.68
CA ALA A 116 -23.51 -63.25 22.45
C ALA A 116 -24.58 -62.86 21.43
N ARG A 117 -25.71 -63.59 21.39
CA ARG A 117 -26.87 -63.27 20.53
C ARG A 117 -27.52 -61.96 21.01
N VAL A 118 -27.81 -61.86 22.30
CA VAL A 118 -28.40 -60.68 22.93
C VAL A 118 -27.48 -59.45 22.78
N ASP A 119 -26.19 -59.59 23.06
CA ASP A 119 -25.21 -58.51 22.93
C ASP A 119 -25.15 -57.97 21.50
N ARG A 120 -25.16 -58.85 20.49
CA ARG A 120 -25.19 -58.44 19.08
C ARG A 120 -26.42 -57.60 18.73
N HIS A 121 -27.61 -57.96 19.23
CA HIS A 121 -28.83 -57.16 18.99
C HIS A 121 -28.75 -55.81 19.68
N ASN A 122 -28.28 -55.77 20.93
CA ASN A 122 -28.09 -54.51 21.65
C ASN A 122 -27.07 -53.60 20.96
N GLU A 123 -25.94 -54.13 20.48
CA GLU A 123 -24.96 -53.36 19.71
C GLU A 123 -25.56 -52.77 18.42
N GLN A 124 -26.39 -53.53 17.71
CA GLN A 124 -27.06 -53.03 16.50
C GLN A 124 -28.07 -51.93 16.84
N LEU A 125 -28.84 -52.08 17.91
CA LEU A 125 -29.75 -51.04 18.41
C LEU A 125 -29.01 -49.78 18.81
N ASP A 126 -27.88 -49.91 19.52
CA ASP A 126 -27.09 -48.76 19.95
C ASP A 126 -26.44 -48.03 18.78
N ARG A 127 -25.95 -48.77 17.77
CA ARG A 127 -25.49 -48.17 16.51
C ARG A 127 -26.61 -47.37 15.83
N LEU A 128 -27.81 -47.94 15.75
CA LEU A 128 -28.96 -47.25 15.17
C LEU A 128 -29.32 -45.98 15.96
N LYS A 129 -29.37 -46.05 17.29
CA LYS A 129 -29.63 -44.90 18.17
C LYS A 129 -28.58 -43.79 17.98
N SER A 130 -27.30 -44.16 17.86
CA SER A 130 -26.19 -43.20 17.71
C SER A 130 -26.29 -42.34 16.44
N LEU A 131 -27.00 -42.80 15.40
CA LEU A 131 -27.21 -42.00 14.17
C LEU A 131 -27.99 -40.72 14.44
N ALA A 132 -28.82 -40.68 15.48
CA ALA A 132 -29.61 -39.51 15.85
C ALA A 132 -28.90 -38.57 16.85
N GLU A 133 -27.64 -38.85 17.20
CA GLU A 133 -26.85 -38.02 18.11
C GLU A 133 -26.09 -36.92 17.35
N GLY A 134 -25.86 -35.77 17.99
CA GLY A 134 -24.98 -34.73 17.43
C GLY A 134 -25.47 -34.03 16.15
N LEU A 135 -26.77 -34.04 15.86
CA LEU A 135 -27.33 -33.54 14.58
C LEU A 135 -27.15 -32.04 14.32
N ALA A 136 -26.89 -31.25 15.37
CA ALA A 136 -26.92 -29.79 15.32
C ALA A 136 -25.87 -29.18 14.38
N GLU A 137 -24.73 -29.82 14.17
CA GLU A 137 -23.61 -29.29 13.37
C GLU A 137 -23.52 -29.92 11.97
N LEU A 138 -24.41 -30.85 11.65
CA LEU A 138 -24.37 -31.58 10.38
C LEU A 138 -24.97 -30.76 9.23
N SER A 139 -24.35 -30.87 8.06
CA SER A 139 -24.87 -30.34 6.79
C SER A 139 -26.05 -31.16 6.25
N SER A 140 -26.83 -30.58 5.33
CA SER A 140 -27.94 -31.28 4.67
C SER A 140 -27.49 -32.58 3.97
N ALA A 141 -26.31 -32.58 3.36
CA ALA A 141 -25.74 -33.75 2.69
C ALA A 141 -25.40 -34.88 3.68
N GLN A 142 -24.81 -34.54 4.84
CA GLN A 142 -24.50 -35.52 5.88
C GLN A 142 -25.77 -36.11 6.49
N LEU A 143 -26.78 -35.27 6.75
CA LEU A 143 -28.07 -35.73 7.28
C LEU A 143 -28.79 -36.68 6.31
N LYS A 144 -28.72 -36.41 5.00
CA LYS A 144 -29.24 -37.33 3.96
C LYS A 144 -28.52 -38.68 3.96
N GLY A 145 -27.20 -38.68 4.17
CA GLY A 145 -26.42 -39.90 4.35
C GLY A 145 -26.89 -40.72 5.56
N LEU A 146 -27.01 -40.08 6.72
CA LEU A 146 -27.48 -40.75 7.94
C LEU A 146 -28.92 -41.28 7.83
N ILE A 147 -29.81 -40.57 7.10
CA ILE A 147 -31.16 -41.07 6.80
C ILE A 147 -31.07 -42.35 5.97
N SER A 148 -30.24 -42.35 4.93
CA SER A 148 -30.03 -43.55 4.10
C SER A 148 -29.48 -44.72 4.92
N ASP A 149 -28.52 -44.45 5.81
CA ASP A 149 -27.95 -45.47 6.69
C ASP A 149 -29.01 -46.06 7.62
N ALA A 150 -29.81 -45.20 8.28
CA ALA A 150 -30.91 -45.64 9.14
C ALA A 150 -31.98 -46.42 8.36
N GLU A 151 -32.34 -45.97 7.15
CA GLU A 151 -33.32 -46.62 6.28
C GLU A 151 -32.83 -47.98 5.75
N SER A 152 -31.52 -48.15 5.56
CA SER A 152 -30.89 -49.38 5.10
C SER A 152 -30.93 -50.53 6.12
N VAL A 153 -31.19 -50.24 7.40
CA VAL A 153 -31.31 -51.27 8.43
C VAL A 153 -32.55 -52.12 8.15
N GLU A 154 -32.36 -53.34 7.68
CA GLU A 154 -33.45 -54.27 7.42
C GLU A 154 -34.09 -54.72 8.75
N LEU A 155 -35.42 -54.75 8.80
CA LEU A 155 -36.18 -55.33 9.90
C LEU A 155 -36.71 -56.68 9.44
N GLY A 156 -36.68 -57.68 10.31
CA GLY A 156 -37.16 -59.02 9.97
C GLY A 156 -36.70 -60.08 10.96
N GLU A 157 -36.80 -61.35 10.54
CA GLU A 157 -36.57 -62.51 11.40
C GLU A 157 -35.20 -62.52 12.09
N HIS A 158 -34.19 -61.91 11.47
CA HIS A 158 -32.85 -61.82 12.03
C HIS A 158 -32.74 -60.94 13.28
N TRP A 159 -33.79 -60.19 13.65
CA TRP A 159 -33.86 -59.44 14.91
C TRP A 159 -34.57 -60.22 16.03
N GLU A 160 -35.17 -61.36 15.72
CA GLU A 160 -35.83 -62.22 16.70
C GLU A 160 -36.82 -61.43 17.59
N GLU A 161 -36.74 -61.54 18.92
CA GLU A 161 -37.61 -60.80 19.84
C GLU A 161 -37.33 -59.30 19.91
N PHE A 162 -36.20 -58.84 19.36
CA PHE A 162 -35.80 -57.43 19.34
C PHE A 162 -36.38 -56.68 18.13
N GLU A 163 -37.02 -57.37 17.17
CA GLU A 163 -37.59 -56.73 15.97
C GLU A 163 -38.53 -55.56 16.31
N PRO A 164 -39.48 -55.69 17.27
CA PRO A 164 -40.39 -54.59 17.58
C PRO A 164 -39.67 -53.40 18.21
N GLU A 165 -38.59 -53.63 18.95
CA GLU A 165 -37.76 -52.55 19.51
C GLU A 165 -36.95 -51.88 18.40
N ALA A 166 -36.29 -52.65 17.54
CA ALA A 166 -35.53 -52.15 16.40
C ALA A 166 -36.42 -51.32 15.46
N ALA A 167 -37.65 -51.76 15.21
CA ALA A 167 -38.61 -51.03 14.40
C ALA A 167 -38.97 -49.66 15.02
N ARG A 168 -39.24 -49.63 16.33
CA ARG A 168 -39.55 -48.39 17.05
C ARG A 168 -38.36 -47.44 17.08
N GLU A 169 -37.17 -47.94 17.34
CA GLU A 169 -35.96 -47.11 17.37
C GLU A 169 -35.60 -46.61 15.98
N LYS A 170 -35.74 -47.43 14.94
CA LYS A 170 -35.55 -47.01 13.55
C LYS A 170 -36.48 -45.85 13.19
N ASP A 171 -37.77 -45.98 13.52
CA ASP A 171 -38.76 -44.94 13.24
C ASP A 171 -38.44 -43.62 13.98
N LYS A 172 -38.05 -43.70 15.26
CA LYS A 172 -37.61 -42.54 16.05
C LYS A 172 -36.40 -41.86 15.42
N VAL A 173 -35.36 -42.63 15.06
CA VAL A 173 -34.12 -42.13 14.46
C VAL A 173 -34.39 -41.47 13.12
N VAL A 174 -35.12 -42.13 12.22
CA VAL A 174 -35.48 -41.59 10.91
C VAL A 174 -36.32 -40.31 11.06
N THR A 175 -37.26 -40.29 11.99
CA THR A 175 -38.09 -39.09 12.27
C THR A 175 -37.23 -37.92 12.76
N ALA A 176 -36.32 -38.17 13.71
CA ALA A 176 -35.40 -37.14 14.23
C ALA A 176 -34.47 -36.59 13.14
N LEU A 177 -33.89 -37.48 12.34
CA LEU A 177 -33.01 -37.12 11.22
C LEU A 177 -33.73 -36.29 10.15
N ARG A 178 -34.95 -36.70 9.76
CA ARG A 178 -35.77 -35.94 8.79
C ARG A 178 -36.14 -34.57 9.33
N ALA A 179 -36.49 -34.46 10.61
CA ALA A 179 -36.78 -33.17 11.23
C ALA A 179 -35.53 -32.25 11.28
N ALA A 180 -34.35 -32.82 11.56
CA ALA A 180 -33.09 -32.09 11.50
C ALA A 180 -32.76 -31.63 10.07
N LEU A 181 -32.98 -32.48 9.07
CA LEU A 181 -32.76 -32.16 7.66
C LEU A 181 -33.62 -30.98 7.20
N VAL A 182 -34.91 -30.98 7.52
CA VAL A 182 -35.81 -29.86 7.17
C VAL A 182 -35.31 -28.54 7.75
N LYS A 183 -34.88 -28.54 9.02
CA LYS A 183 -34.32 -27.33 9.67
C LYS A 183 -33.03 -26.88 8.98
N ARG A 184 -32.14 -27.83 8.64
CA ARG A 184 -30.87 -27.53 7.99
C ARG A 184 -31.05 -27.03 6.56
N ASP A 185 -31.96 -27.64 5.80
CA ASP A 185 -32.30 -27.20 4.44
C ASP A 185 -32.86 -25.76 4.45
N SER A 186 -33.74 -25.42 5.40
CA SER A 186 -34.23 -24.03 5.57
C SER A 186 -33.09 -23.07 5.87
N TYR A 187 -32.24 -23.43 6.84
CA TYR A 187 -31.09 -22.61 7.22
C TYR A 187 -30.13 -22.38 6.05
N GLU A 188 -29.76 -23.43 5.32
CA GLU A 188 -28.86 -23.34 4.16
C GLU A 188 -29.48 -22.49 3.04
N ALA A 189 -30.79 -22.63 2.79
CA ALA A 189 -31.50 -21.81 1.83
C ALA A 189 -31.53 -20.32 2.22
N GLU A 190 -31.80 -20.02 3.49
CA GLU A 190 -31.75 -18.66 4.04
C GLU A 190 -30.35 -18.05 3.93
N GLN A 191 -29.29 -18.82 4.21
CA GLN A 191 -27.91 -18.35 4.05
C GLN A 191 -27.57 -18.10 2.58
N ALA A 192 -28.02 -18.95 1.66
CA ALA A 192 -27.81 -18.78 0.23
C ALA A 192 -28.55 -17.54 -0.31
N GLU A 193 -29.78 -17.29 0.13
CA GLU A 193 -30.53 -16.09 -0.21
C GLU A 193 -29.84 -14.83 0.34
N LEU A 194 -29.42 -14.85 1.61
CA LEU A 194 -28.70 -13.75 2.22
C LEU A 194 -27.40 -13.43 1.48
N ALA A 195 -26.65 -14.45 1.07
CA ALA A 195 -25.45 -14.27 0.25
C ALA A 195 -25.76 -13.64 -1.11
N ARG A 196 -26.85 -14.07 -1.78
CA ARG A 196 -27.31 -13.48 -3.04
C ARG A 196 -27.70 -12.00 -2.87
N LEU A 197 -28.45 -11.68 -1.82
CA LEU A 197 -28.88 -10.30 -1.52
C LEU A 197 -27.68 -9.39 -1.23
N ARG A 198 -26.66 -9.88 -0.51
CA ARG A 198 -25.40 -9.14 -0.28
C ARG A 198 -24.66 -8.90 -1.58
N ALA A 199 -24.49 -9.93 -2.41
CA ALA A 199 -23.82 -9.79 -3.71
C ALA A 199 -24.55 -8.82 -4.65
N GLU A 200 -25.89 -8.82 -4.64
CA GLU A 200 -26.69 -7.86 -5.40
C GLU A 200 -26.54 -6.43 -4.87
N ALA A 201 -26.54 -6.25 -3.54
CA ALA A 201 -26.31 -4.95 -2.91
C ALA A 201 -24.92 -4.39 -3.25
N ASP A 202 -23.87 -5.21 -3.13
CA ASP A 202 -22.49 -4.84 -3.47
C ASP A 202 -22.37 -4.46 -4.96
N ALA A 203 -23.04 -5.21 -5.85
CA ALA A 203 -23.05 -4.91 -7.28
C ALA A 203 -23.77 -3.60 -7.60
N ARG A 204 -24.90 -3.31 -6.92
CA ARG A 204 -25.62 -2.04 -7.04
C ARG A 204 -24.78 -0.88 -6.53
N GLU A 205 -24.14 -1.01 -5.36
CA GLU A 205 -23.27 0.03 -4.82
C GLU A 205 -22.10 0.33 -5.76
N LYS A 206 -21.47 -0.71 -6.32
CA LYS A 206 -20.40 -0.55 -7.30
C LYS A 206 -20.89 0.20 -8.55
N LYS A 207 -22.04 -0.20 -9.09
CA LYS A 207 -22.66 0.48 -10.24
C LYS A 207 -23.00 1.94 -9.92
N ASP A 208 -23.62 2.22 -8.80
CA ASP A 208 -23.98 3.58 -8.37
C ASP A 208 -22.73 4.45 -8.18
N ARG A 209 -21.64 3.87 -7.66
CA ARG A 209 -20.35 4.55 -7.55
C ARG A 209 -19.75 4.84 -8.92
N GLU A 210 -19.76 3.88 -9.83
CA GLU A 210 -19.28 4.06 -11.21
C GLU A 210 -20.11 5.11 -11.95
N GLU A 211 -21.44 5.08 -11.81
CA GLU A 211 -22.34 6.10 -12.37
C GLU A 211 -22.08 7.48 -11.76
N ARG A 212 -21.87 7.57 -10.45
CA ARG A 212 -21.53 8.84 -9.79
C ARG A 212 -20.21 9.40 -10.31
N ILE A 213 -19.16 8.56 -10.39
CA ILE A 213 -17.87 8.97 -10.95
C ILE A 213 -18.03 9.41 -12.40
N ALA A 214 -18.82 8.70 -13.21
CA ALA A 214 -19.08 9.07 -14.60
C ALA A 214 -19.85 10.40 -14.71
N ARG A 215 -20.86 10.63 -13.86
CA ARG A 215 -21.61 11.90 -13.80
C ARG A 215 -20.72 13.06 -13.35
N GLU A 216 -19.93 12.87 -12.30
CA GLU A 216 -18.97 13.86 -11.79
C GLU A 216 -17.91 14.19 -12.87
N ALA A 217 -17.40 13.18 -13.58
CA ALA A 217 -16.46 13.38 -14.68
C ALA A 217 -17.10 14.12 -15.87
N ALA A 218 -18.33 13.77 -16.24
CA ALA A 218 -19.07 14.44 -17.31
C ALA A 218 -19.42 15.89 -16.96
N GLU A 219 -19.83 16.16 -15.72
CA GLU A 219 -20.11 17.50 -15.22
C GLU A 219 -18.83 18.34 -15.19
N LYS A 220 -17.73 17.79 -14.66
CA LYS A 220 -16.42 18.46 -14.66
C LYS A 220 -15.96 18.79 -16.07
N ALA A 221 -16.07 17.84 -17.01
CA ALA A 221 -15.72 18.08 -18.41
C ALA A 221 -16.61 19.17 -19.05
N ARG A 222 -17.90 19.21 -18.72
CA ARG A 222 -18.82 20.27 -19.18
C ARG A 222 -18.43 21.63 -18.60
N LEU A 223 -18.16 21.72 -17.31
CA LEU A 223 -17.73 22.95 -16.64
C LEU A 223 -16.41 23.46 -17.20
N GLU A 224 -15.42 22.58 -17.41
CA GLU A 224 -14.14 22.94 -18.03
C GLU A 224 -14.33 23.41 -19.49
N ALA A 225 -15.21 22.77 -20.26
CA ALA A 225 -15.53 23.21 -21.63
C ALA A 225 -16.26 24.56 -21.65
N GLU A 226 -17.21 24.78 -20.74
CA GLU A 226 -17.95 26.04 -20.60
C GLU A 226 -17.03 27.18 -20.14
N GLN A 227 -16.14 26.92 -19.17
CA GLN A 227 -15.11 27.88 -18.76
C GLN A 227 -14.15 28.21 -19.90
N LYS A 228 -13.65 27.22 -20.64
CA LYS A 228 -12.80 27.46 -21.82
C LYS A 228 -13.54 28.30 -22.87
N ALA A 229 -14.77 27.93 -23.21
CA ALA A 229 -15.59 28.69 -24.15
C ALA A 229 -15.87 30.12 -23.66
N GLN A 230 -16.09 30.32 -22.36
CA GLN A 230 -16.24 31.65 -21.79
C GLN A 230 -14.94 32.45 -21.85
N THR A 231 -13.79 31.86 -21.50
CA THR A 231 -12.49 32.53 -21.61
C THR A 231 -12.15 32.88 -23.05
N GLU A 232 -12.49 32.02 -24.01
CA GLU A 232 -12.31 32.29 -25.44
C GLU A 232 -13.24 33.41 -25.93
N ARG A 233 -14.50 33.44 -25.48
CA ARG A 233 -15.44 34.53 -25.77
C ARG A 233 -14.98 35.85 -25.17
N GLU A 234 -14.54 35.85 -23.92
CA GLU A 234 -14.00 37.04 -23.26
C GLU A 234 -12.71 37.52 -23.94
N ALA A 235 -11.82 36.61 -24.33
CA ALA A 235 -10.62 36.94 -25.08
C ALA A 235 -10.95 37.48 -26.49
N ALA A 236 -11.92 36.90 -27.19
CA ALA A 236 -12.41 37.40 -28.48
C ALA A 236 -13.03 38.79 -28.33
N HIS A 237 -13.87 38.99 -27.33
CA HIS A 237 -14.47 40.28 -27.02
C HIS A 237 -13.41 41.33 -26.64
N ARG A 238 -12.40 40.98 -25.84
CA ARG A 238 -11.26 41.88 -25.55
C ARG A 238 -10.47 42.22 -26.82
N ARG A 239 -10.18 41.25 -27.69
CA ARG A 239 -9.51 41.50 -28.98
C ARG A 239 -10.34 42.43 -29.88
N GLU A 240 -11.66 42.26 -29.91
CA GLU A 240 -12.56 43.13 -30.66
C GLU A 240 -12.58 44.56 -30.09
N GLN A 241 -12.66 44.70 -28.77
CA GLN A 241 -12.57 46.00 -28.08
C GLN A 241 -11.21 46.67 -28.28
N GLU A 242 -10.11 45.93 -28.19
CA GLU A 242 -8.76 46.44 -28.44
C GLU A 242 -8.58 46.86 -29.90
N ALA A 243 -9.10 46.08 -30.85
CA ALA A 243 -9.09 46.42 -32.28
C ALA A 243 -9.92 47.67 -32.55
N LYS A 244 -11.10 47.81 -31.92
CA LYS A 244 -11.94 49.01 -32.03
C LYS A 244 -11.27 50.22 -31.40
N ALA A 245 -10.70 50.09 -30.20
CA ALA A 245 -9.96 51.16 -29.55
C ALA A 245 -8.67 51.55 -30.31
N ALA A 246 -8.05 50.62 -31.04
CA ALA A 246 -6.93 50.91 -31.93
C ALA A 246 -7.40 51.61 -33.21
N ALA A 247 -8.55 51.22 -33.77
CA ALA A 247 -9.17 51.90 -34.90
C ALA A 247 -9.61 53.32 -34.54
N ASP A 248 -10.27 53.51 -33.41
CA ASP A 248 -10.69 54.82 -32.89
C ASP A 248 -9.46 55.72 -32.64
N ARG A 249 -8.37 55.17 -32.09
CA ARG A 249 -7.10 55.90 -31.92
C ARG A 249 -6.51 56.33 -33.26
N ARG A 250 -6.50 55.45 -34.27
CA ARG A 250 -6.04 55.78 -35.63
C ARG A 250 -6.93 56.83 -36.28
N GLU A 251 -8.24 56.75 -36.11
CA GLU A 251 -9.17 57.76 -36.63
C GLU A 251 -8.96 59.11 -35.95
N LEU A 252 -8.77 59.12 -34.63
CA LEU A 252 -8.48 60.34 -33.88
C LEU A 252 -7.12 60.93 -34.30
N GLU A 253 -6.10 60.10 -34.49
CA GLU A 253 -4.77 60.53 -34.97
C GLU A 253 -4.83 61.09 -36.39
N LEU A 254 -5.58 60.46 -37.29
CA LEU A 254 -5.84 60.98 -38.64
C LEU A 254 -6.60 62.30 -38.61
N LYS A 255 -7.61 62.46 -37.73
CA LYS A 255 -8.31 63.73 -37.53
C LYS A 255 -7.39 64.81 -36.98
N LEU A 256 -6.53 64.48 -36.02
CA LEU A 256 -5.56 65.43 -35.45
C LEU A 256 -4.50 65.83 -36.48
N LEU A 257 -4.08 64.91 -37.35
CA LEU A 257 -3.21 65.20 -38.48
C LEU A 257 -3.92 66.06 -39.53
N ALA A 258 -5.19 65.79 -39.83
CA ALA A 258 -6.00 66.60 -40.75
C ALA A 258 -6.24 68.01 -40.19
N GLU A 259 -6.57 68.16 -38.90
CA GLU A 259 -6.73 69.47 -38.24
C GLU A 259 -5.40 70.25 -38.20
N LYS A 260 -4.27 69.56 -37.96
CA LYS A 260 -2.95 70.18 -38.05
C LYS A 260 -2.61 70.60 -39.48
N ALA A 261 -2.96 69.80 -40.48
CA ALA A 261 -2.77 70.13 -41.89
C ALA A 261 -3.67 71.29 -42.34
N GLU A 262 -4.92 71.33 -41.87
CA GLU A 262 -5.86 72.43 -42.13
C GLU A 262 -5.40 73.73 -41.45
N ARG A 263 -4.94 73.66 -40.19
CA ARG A 263 -4.33 74.82 -39.54
C ARG A 263 -3.05 75.29 -40.24
N ALA A 264 -2.21 74.36 -40.70
CA ALA A 264 -1.02 74.71 -41.47
C ALA A 264 -1.38 75.33 -42.83
N ALA A 265 -2.42 74.82 -43.51
CA ALA A 265 -2.92 75.39 -44.76
C ALA A 265 -3.55 76.77 -44.54
N ALA A 266 -4.36 76.95 -43.49
CA ALA A 266 -4.95 78.23 -43.11
C ALA A 266 -3.88 79.26 -42.70
N GLN A 267 -2.83 78.84 -41.99
CA GLN A 267 -1.68 79.69 -41.67
C GLN A 267 -0.92 80.07 -42.95
N ALA A 268 -0.66 79.13 -43.86
CA ALA A 268 0.00 79.39 -45.14
C ALA A 268 -0.85 80.30 -46.05
N GLU A 269 -2.17 80.20 -46.01
CA GLU A 269 -3.09 81.05 -46.75
C GLU A 269 -3.19 82.45 -46.14
N ALA A 270 -3.20 82.55 -44.80
CA ALA A 270 -3.09 83.83 -44.08
C ALA A 270 -1.76 84.53 -44.37
N ASP A 271 -0.64 83.79 -44.42
CA ASP A 271 0.68 84.30 -44.77
C ASP A 271 0.74 84.74 -46.25
N ARG A 272 0.10 83.99 -47.17
CA ARG A 272 -0.07 84.40 -48.57
C ARG A 272 -0.88 85.69 -48.70
N GLN A 273 -1.98 85.81 -47.96
CA GLN A 273 -2.81 87.02 -47.96
C GLN A 273 -2.11 88.21 -47.29
N ALA A 274 -1.28 87.97 -46.28
CA ALA A 274 -0.41 89.00 -45.69
C ALA A 274 0.66 89.45 -46.70
N ALA A 275 1.30 88.52 -47.42
CA ALA A 275 2.30 88.83 -48.46
C ALA A 275 1.67 89.58 -49.66
N LEU A 276 0.45 89.23 -50.07
CA LEU A 276 -0.29 89.96 -51.10
C LEU A 276 -0.68 91.37 -50.65
N ARG A 277 -1.16 91.54 -49.41
CA ARG A 277 -1.47 92.87 -48.84
C ARG A 277 -0.22 93.73 -48.71
N GLN A 278 0.92 93.16 -48.30
CA GLN A 278 2.20 93.88 -48.27
C GLN A 278 2.67 94.24 -49.68
N ALA A 279 2.55 93.35 -50.67
CA ALA A 279 2.90 93.65 -52.06
C ALA A 279 2.01 94.75 -52.67
N GLU A 280 0.73 94.80 -52.30
CA GLU A 280 -0.22 95.83 -52.73
C GLU A 280 0.03 97.17 -52.05
N GLN A 281 0.34 97.17 -50.74
CA GLN A 281 0.80 98.35 -50.01
C GLN A 281 2.12 98.89 -50.58
N HIS A 282 3.09 98.03 -50.89
CA HIS A 282 4.33 98.43 -51.56
C HIS A 282 4.09 99.00 -52.96
N ARG A 283 3.12 98.48 -53.74
CA ARG A 283 2.74 99.09 -55.03
C ARG A 283 2.09 100.47 -54.86
N GLN A 284 1.19 100.63 -53.89
CA GLN A 284 0.53 101.92 -53.63
C GLN A 284 1.49 102.97 -53.07
N GLU A 285 2.43 102.58 -52.21
CA GLU A 285 3.50 103.45 -51.72
C GLU A 285 4.52 103.78 -52.82
N ALA A 286 4.86 102.84 -53.71
CA ALA A 286 5.69 103.12 -54.88
C ALA A 286 5.00 104.08 -55.86
N SER A 287 3.69 103.96 -56.07
CA SER A 287 2.91 104.87 -56.92
C SER A 287 2.81 106.27 -56.31
N ARG A 288 2.55 106.38 -55.00
CA ARG A 288 2.53 107.69 -54.29
C ARG A 288 3.91 108.34 -54.25
N ARG A 289 4.98 107.56 -54.06
CA ARG A 289 6.36 108.08 -54.14
C ARG A 289 6.73 108.51 -55.56
N ALA A 290 6.24 107.83 -56.60
CA ALA A 290 6.45 108.23 -57.99
C ALA A 290 5.70 109.53 -58.36
N GLU A 291 4.47 109.73 -57.87
CA GLU A 291 3.72 110.98 -58.05
C GLU A 291 4.34 112.16 -57.28
N GLN A 292 4.78 111.94 -56.03
CA GLN A 292 5.45 112.97 -55.23
C GLN A 292 6.83 113.33 -55.80
N ALA A 293 7.60 112.37 -56.32
CA ALA A 293 8.86 112.62 -57.00
C ALA A 293 8.69 113.35 -58.34
N ALA A 294 7.60 113.09 -59.08
CA ALA A 294 7.29 113.80 -60.33
C ALA A 294 6.82 115.25 -60.10
N GLN A 295 6.17 115.55 -58.97
CA GLN A 295 5.80 116.91 -58.58
C GLN A 295 6.99 117.71 -58.05
N GLN A 296 7.84 117.11 -57.20
CA GLN A 296 9.07 117.76 -56.73
C GLN A 296 10.06 118.04 -57.88
N ALA A 297 10.18 117.14 -58.86
CA ALA A 297 11.02 117.37 -60.04
C ALA A 297 10.55 118.56 -60.90
N ARG A 298 9.24 118.83 -60.98
CA ARG A 298 8.68 119.98 -61.72
C ARG A 298 8.87 121.31 -60.98
N GLU A 299 8.86 121.30 -59.65
CA GLU A 299 9.12 122.50 -58.84
C GLU A 299 10.63 122.85 -58.77
N ASP A 300 11.50 121.84 -58.77
CA ASP A 300 12.96 122.02 -58.80
C ASP A 300 13.53 122.41 -60.17
N GLU A 301 12.81 122.14 -61.26
CA GLU A 301 13.16 122.62 -62.61
C GLU A 301 12.79 124.12 -62.78
N ARG A 302 11.67 124.55 -62.18
CA ARG A 302 11.21 125.95 -62.18
C ARG A 302 12.06 126.85 -61.27
N ARG A 303 12.55 126.35 -60.13
CA ARG A 303 13.51 127.06 -59.26
C ARG A 303 14.91 127.22 -59.87
N ARG A 304 15.36 126.28 -60.70
CA ARG A 304 16.67 126.38 -61.39
C ARG A 304 16.67 127.38 -62.54
N ALA A 305 15.53 127.60 -63.20
CA ALA A 305 15.39 128.61 -64.24
C ALA A 305 15.41 130.05 -63.68
N ASP A 306 14.78 130.31 -62.53
CA ASP A 306 14.74 131.65 -61.91
C ASP A 306 16.05 132.01 -61.16
N ALA A 307 16.79 131.02 -60.64
CA ALA A 307 18.08 131.23 -59.99
C ALA A 307 19.23 131.54 -61.00
N ALA A 308 19.15 131.05 -62.24
CA ALA A 308 20.15 131.31 -63.27
C ALA A 308 20.04 132.73 -63.89
N ALA A 309 18.85 133.32 -63.92
CA ALA A 309 18.63 134.69 -64.41
C ALA A 309 19.10 135.77 -63.41
N THR A 310 19.09 135.48 -62.11
CA THR A 310 19.40 136.45 -61.05
C THR A 310 20.92 136.61 -60.80
N GLU A 311 21.73 135.60 -61.11
CA GLU A 311 23.19 135.62 -60.90
C GLU A 311 23.97 136.29 -62.06
N ILE A 312 23.40 136.35 -63.26
CA ILE A 312 24.01 137.02 -64.43
C ILE A 312 23.93 138.56 -64.29
N LEU A 313 22.88 139.11 -63.67
CA LEU A 313 22.72 140.55 -63.45
C LEU A 313 23.68 141.09 -62.36
N ARG A 314 23.95 140.29 -61.32
CA ARG A 314 24.76 140.70 -60.16
C ARG A 314 26.26 140.81 -60.47
N GLN A 315 26.77 140.08 -61.48
CA GLN A 315 28.19 140.12 -61.87
C GLN A 315 28.57 141.27 -62.83
N GLN A 316 27.60 141.93 -63.47
CA GLN A 316 27.86 143.13 -64.29
C GLN A 316 27.97 144.41 -63.43
N GLU A 317 27.13 144.58 -62.41
CA GLU A 317 27.15 145.79 -61.55
C GLU A 317 28.38 145.89 -60.62
N ALA A 318 29.07 144.77 -60.34
CA ALA A 318 30.24 144.73 -59.48
C ALA A 318 31.56 145.11 -60.20
N ARG A 319 31.59 145.08 -61.54
CA ARG A 319 32.79 145.43 -62.32
C ARG A 319 32.87 146.93 -62.66
N GLU A 320 31.73 147.61 -62.75
CA GLU A 320 31.68 149.05 -63.09
C GLU A 320 32.01 149.98 -61.91
N ARG A 321 31.83 149.53 -60.66
CA ARG A 321 32.12 150.36 -59.46
C ARG A 321 33.59 150.38 -59.02
N ASP A 322 34.39 149.39 -59.40
CA ASP A 322 35.81 149.30 -59.01
C ASP A 322 36.73 150.14 -59.93
N GLU A 323 36.35 150.34 -61.20
CA GLU A 323 37.11 151.16 -62.15
C GLU A 323 36.97 152.68 -61.88
N GLU A 324 35.78 153.14 -61.46
CA GLU A 324 35.56 154.55 -61.12
C GLU A 324 36.31 154.98 -59.85
N HIS A 325 36.38 154.12 -58.83
CA HIS A 325 37.04 154.44 -57.56
C HIS A 325 38.55 154.68 -57.73
N ARG A 326 39.21 153.87 -58.56
CA ARG A 326 40.65 154.00 -58.85
C ARG A 326 41.00 155.25 -59.64
N ARG A 327 40.10 155.70 -60.52
CA ARG A 327 40.33 156.90 -61.35
C ARG A 327 40.32 158.19 -60.54
N VAL A 328 39.47 158.27 -59.51
CA VAL A 328 39.35 159.46 -58.65
C VAL A 328 40.60 159.66 -57.80
N ILE A 329 41.11 158.59 -57.18
CA ILE A 329 42.23 158.67 -56.24
C ILE A 329 43.55 159.03 -56.94
N ASN A 330 43.79 158.49 -58.13
CA ASN A 330 44.98 158.85 -58.91
C ASN A 330 44.98 160.30 -59.37
N ARG A 331 43.80 160.87 -59.62
CA ARG A 331 43.67 162.27 -60.05
C ARG A 331 43.93 163.22 -58.88
N ALA A 332 43.46 162.88 -57.67
CA ALA A 332 43.77 163.65 -56.46
C ALA A 332 45.27 163.64 -56.11
N ALA A 333 45.95 162.49 -56.28
CA ALA A 333 47.39 162.41 -56.10
C ALA A 333 48.16 163.25 -57.14
N LEU A 334 47.66 163.35 -58.37
CA LEU A 334 48.26 164.16 -59.43
C LEU A 334 48.22 165.65 -59.08
N ASP A 335 47.06 166.13 -58.63
CA ASP A 335 46.87 167.54 -58.27
C ASP A 335 47.79 167.95 -57.11
N ALA A 336 47.97 167.08 -56.10
CA ALA A 336 48.85 167.34 -54.96
C ALA A 336 50.35 167.45 -55.32
N PHE A 337 50.83 166.68 -56.31
CA PHE A 337 52.21 166.81 -56.78
C PHE A 337 52.44 168.11 -57.56
N VAL A 338 51.44 168.57 -58.31
CA VAL A 338 51.53 169.83 -59.07
C VAL A 338 51.55 171.03 -58.12
N GLU A 339 50.75 171.00 -57.06
CA GLU A 339 50.73 172.07 -56.04
C GLU A 339 52.05 172.18 -55.25
N GLY A 340 52.78 171.07 -55.11
CA GLY A 340 54.13 171.02 -54.51
C GLY A 340 55.27 171.58 -55.39
N GLY A 341 54.96 172.14 -56.56
CA GLY A 341 55.94 172.79 -57.44
C GLY A 341 56.52 171.88 -58.54
N MET A 342 56.00 170.66 -58.72
CA MET A 342 56.34 169.82 -59.88
C MET A 342 55.51 170.20 -61.11
N THR A 343 56.10 170.11 -62.30
CA THR A 343 55.36 170.23 -63.55
C THR A 343 54.46 169.00 -63.77
N GLU A 344 53.31 169.19 -64.41
CA GLU A 344 52.28 168.14 -64.59
C GLU A 344 52.81 166.87 -65.27
N GLU A 345 53.75 167.02 -66.22
CA GLU A 345 54.43 165.92 -66.90
C GLU A 345 55.30 165.09 -65.92
N CYS A 346 56.08 165.74 -65.05
CA CYS A 346 56.86 165.05 -64.03
C CYS A 346 55.98 164.40 -62.95
N ALA A 347 54.84 165.00 -62.60
CA ALA A 347 53.88 164.45 -61.65
C ALA A 347 53.18 163.18 -62.18
N LYS A 348 52.76 163.16 -63.46
CA LYS A 348 52.23 161.96 -64.12
C LYS A 348 53.27 160.84 -64.16
N GLN A 349 54.51 161.19 -64.44
CA GLN A 349 55.60 160.21 -64.50
C GLN A 349 55.95 159.65 -63.12
N ALA A 350 55.92 160.47 -62.06
CA ALA A 350 56.08 160.02 -60.68
C ALA A 350 54.95 159.07 -60.24
N ILE A 351 53.68 159.40 -60.49
CA ILE A 351 52.53 158.52 -60.19
C ILE A 351 52.61 157.20 -60.96
N THR A 352 52.99 157.25 -62.24
CA THR A 352 53.17 156.05 -63.07
C THR A 352 54.29 155.15 -62.51
N LEU A 353 55.40 155.72 -62.05
CA LEU A 353 56.51 154.97 -61.46
C LEU A 353 56.17 154.37 -60.09
N VAL A 354 55.30 155.02 -59.32
CA VAL A 354 54.77 154.52 -58.04
C VAL A 354 53.77 153.38 -58.24
N ILE A 355 52.87 153.49 -59.22
CA ILE A 355 51.91 152.43 -59.58
C ILE A 355 52.64 151.19 -60.11
N GLN A 356 53.68 151.39 -60.91
CA GLN A 356 54.54 150.30 -61.41
C GLN A 356 55.53 149.78 -60.35
N ARG A 357 55.54 150.34 -59.13
CA ARG A 357 56.45 149.99 -58.02
C ARG A 357 57.95 150.08 -58.35
N LYS A 358 58.33 151.01 -59.23
CA LYS A 358 59.73 151.24 -59.62
C LYS A 358 60.47 152.21 -58.70
N ILE A 359 59.75 152.86 -57.78
CA ILE A 359 60.31 153.67 -56.69
C ILE A 359 60.11 152.90 -55.37
N PRO A 360 61.17 152.49 -54.67
CA PRO A 360 61.06 151.71 -53.44
C PRO A 360 60.37 152.51 -52.31
N ASN A 361 59.59 151.82 -51.48
CA ASN A 361 58.99 152.31 -50.24
C ASN A 361 57.93 153.43 -50.37
N ILE A 362 57.28 153.56 -51.53
CA ILE A 362 56.11 154.44 -51.75
C ILE A 362 54.99 153.65 -52.46
N THR A 363 53.72 153.83 -52.04
CA THR A 363 52.51 153.20 -52.61
C THR A 363 51.30 154.14 -52.60
N ILE A 364 50.39 153.98 -53.56
CA ILE A 364 49.07 154.65 -53.59
C ILE A 364 48.00 153.64 -53.13
N GLN A 365 47.15 154.03 -52.17
CA GLN A 365 46.05 153.21 -51.68
C GLN A 365 44.75 153.60 -52.40
N TYR A 366 43.99 152.60 -52.87
CA TYR A 366 42.71 152.79 -53.57
C TYR A 366 41.54 152.37 -52.72
#